data_AF-A0AAD9JPL9-F1
#
_entry.id   AF-A0AAD9JPL9-F1
#
_cell.length_a   1.000
_cell.length_b   1.000
_cell.length_c   1.000
_cell.angle_alpha   90.00
_cell.angle_beta   90.00
_cell.angle_gamma   90.00
#
_symmetry.space_group_name_H-M   'P 1'
#
loop_
_entity.id
_entity.type
_entity.pdbx_description
1 polymer ?
#
loop_
_entity_poly.entity_id
_entity_poly.type
_entity_poly.pdbx_seq_one_letter_code
_entity_poly.pdbx_strand_id
1 'polypeptide(L)'
;MALIKVFAGGVLLLLVVYCHAKSVEDNTQNEHVMDRELLMSLDAQQALLDEIGVGGLKKIKDAVPLYREDLPNDYIAYWEVEYDTQYITVSSGSETGDYDVLVNGLIPSPTSLLREMASTRRRKCFRFYVLTSGGEMMCTDTDGKIVATTLPEKLIIQRFQNETDEPIDVDMIHNYIKSKAEEQALEWKIHTKRVRKHQMDEDEDEDERSLIRERLSQMSGNSTSDSLIHRFATDGDGTFRANFIVPGSPLSVVIGKLDVLKEIRIRYIPTGPEAYKVIPDLAVHTKLCQVVKTCKTANENYALMSNDAIELDAGLATLELDKSTKKVFKGEEFFFALDIVRISGSITSRYFAVKYRPSRQKRSSYSSWSYWSIPSENYFPDYNQFEMNDCAIGCGPVAWSMVFGYYDRRSHYSSAFTGSENLYRSGSDGTKGSSSEIAPKKNDNKMRAYIKKQNDILGTFCLLSQGATLHFSMDKVEDFFKARQTSGSPRLQEKSHWLTWAGIYSDSVEKWTKNKVKQGWPVIVGWRAGSYLKWHYPVATRVRTRTKTYKSCFWWSCRTKTTTQNMMYLHMGWGGSSNGWKNLEAYYGIVAVY
;
A
#
# COMPACT_ATOMS: atom_id res chain seq x y z
N MET A 1 -24.78 8.40 -10.83
CA MET A 1 -25.35 7.08 -11.20
C MET A 1 -24.18 6.13 -11.33
N ALA A 2 -23.99 5.20 -10.40
CA ALA A 2 -22.85 4.28 -10.44
C ALA A 2 -23.09 3.21 -11.52
N LEU A 3 -22.20 3.12 -12.51
CA LEU A 3 -22.30 2.09 -13.55
C LEU A 3 -21.43 0.89 -13.14
N ILE A 4 -22.05 -0.20 -12.71
CA ILE A 4 -21.35 -1.45 -12.40
C ILE A 4 -21.30 -2.28 -13.69
N LYS A 5 -20.14 -2.34 -14.36
CA LYS A 5 -19.91 -3.29 -15.46
C LYS A 5 -19.31 -4.58 -14.92
N VAL A 6 -20.08 -5.65 -14.99
CA VAL A 6 -19.61 -7.01 -14.67
C VAL A 6 -19.11 -7.65 -15.97
N PHE A 7 -17.81 -7.88 -16.08
CA PHE A 7 -17.26 -8.67 -17.19
C PHE A 7 -17.34 -10.16 -16.84
N ALA A 8 -18.27 -10.87 -17.47
CA ALA A 8 -18.37 -12.32 -17.39
C ALA A 8 -17.45 -12.97 -18.43
N GLY A 9 -16.19 -13.15 -18.07
CA GLY A 9 -15.25 -14.03 -18.76
C GLY A 9 -14.45 -14.75 -17.67
N GLY A 10 -14.60 -16.07 -17.57
CA GLY A 10 -14.10 -16.86 -16.44
C GLY A 10 -12.66 -16.52 -16.06
N VAL A 11 -12.47 -16.32 -14.74
CA VAL A 11 -11.26 -15.89 -14.02
C VAL A 11 -11.15 -14.36 -13.86
N LEU A 12 -11.52 -13.93 -12.65
CA LEU A 12 -11.43 -12.59 -12.03
C LEU A 12 -12.60 -11.63 -12.31
N LEU A 13 -13.40 -11.39 -11.26
CA LEU A 13 -14.44 -10.37 -11.22
C LEU A 13 -13.78 -9.01 -10.95
N LEU A 14 -13.51 -8.23 -12.01
CA LEU A 14 -13.04 -6.85 -11.87
C LEU A 14 -14.25 -5.95 -11.62
N LEU A 15 -14.51 -5.62 -10.35
CA LEU A 15 -15.47 -4.59 -9.96
C LEU A 15 -14.79 -3.23 -10.12
N VAL A 16 -15.06 -2.54 -11.23
CA VAL A 16 -14.69 -1.12 -11.39
C VAL A 16 -15.89 -0.29 -10.98
N VAL A 17 -15.80 0.37 -9.82
CA VAL A 17 -16.85 1.30 -9.38
C VAL A 17 -16.65 2.62 -10.13
N TYR A 18 -17.44 2.83 -11.19
CA TYR A 18 -17.50 4.13 -11.88
C TYR A 18 -18.36 5.08 -11.07
N CYS A 19 -17.72 5.96 -10.31
CA CYS A 19 -18.40 7.10 -9.69
C CYS A 19 -18.31 8.30 -10.64
N HIS A 20 -19.47 8.74 -11.14
CA HIS A 20 -19.56 10.03 -11.83
C HIS A 20 -19.44 11.15 -10.79
N ALA A 21 -18.22 11.66 -10.61
CA ALA A 21 -18.02 12.92 -9.91
C ALA A 21 -18.42 14.07 -10.86
N LYS A 22 -19.55 14.71 -10.58
CA LYS A 22 -20.04 15.84 -11.38
C LYS A 22 -19.27 17.11 -10.98
N SER A 23 -18.22 17.46 -11.72
CA SER A 23 -17.65 18.81 -11.66
C SER A 23 -18.69 19.77 -12.24
N VAL A 24 -19.18 20.72 -11.44
CA VAL A 24 -20.08 21.78 -11.90
C VAL A 24 -19.21 22.99 -12.26
N GLU A 25 -18.74 23.04 -13.50
CA GLU A 25 -18.35 24.30 -14.14
C GLU A 25 -19.57 24.87 -14.86
N ASP A 26 -19.93 26.11 -14.55
CA ASP A 26 -21.01 26.80 -15.27
C ASP A 26 -20.47 28.12 -15.86
N ASN A 27 -20.24 28.04 -17.17
CA ASN A 27 -20.51 29.05 -18.20
C ASN A 27 -19.99 30.49 -18.02
N THR A 28 -18.85 30.76 -18.65
CA THR A 28 -18.75 31.89 -19.58
C THR A 28 -18.22 31.36 -20.91
N GLN A 29 -18.96 31.68 -21.97
CA GLN A 29 -18.81 31.22 -23.37
C GLN A 29 -17.38 30.90 -23.83
N ASN A 30 -17.27 29.77 -24.54
CA ASN A 30 -16.11 29.15 -25.21
C ASN A 30 -15.17 28.33 -24.31
N GLU A 31 -15.31 27.00 -24.34
CA GLU A 31 -14.26 26.01 -24.68
C GLU A 31 -14.69 24.58 -24.32
N HIS A 32 -14.03 23.59 -24.94
CA HIS A 32 -14.26 22.16 -24.77
C HIS A 32 -14.20 21.70 -23.30
N VAL A 33 -15.35 21.33 -22.74
CA VAL A 33 -15.42 20.58 -21.47
C VAL A 33 -14.95 19.15 -21.73
N MET A 34 -13.74 18.81 -21.28
CA MET A 34 -13.38 17.40 -21.07
C MET A 34 -13.91 16.98 -19.70
N ASP A 35 -15.02 16.25 -19.68
CA ASP A 35 -15.46 15.47 -18.52
C ASP A 35 -14.32 14.50 -18.14
N ARG A 36 -13.45 14.90 -17.20
CA ARG A 36 -12.49 13.98 -16.62
C ARG A 36 -13.23 13.08 -15.65
N GLU A 37 -13.54 11.87 -16.09
CA GLU A 37 -13.96 10.78 -15.20
C GLU A 37 -12.85 10.54 -14.15
N LEU A 38 -13.09 10.98 -12.92
CA LEU A 38 -12.22 10.68 -11.79
C LEU A 38 -12.52 9.25 -11.32
N LEU A 39 -11.55 8.37 -11.49
CA LEU A 39 -11.64 6.99 -11.02
C LEU A 39 -11.15 6.90 -9.58
N MET A 40 -11.95 6.27 -8.73
CA MET A 40 -11.55 5.89 -7.38
C MET A 40 -10.32 4.99 -7.46
N SER A 41 -9.35 5.17 -6.55
CA SER A 41 -8.17 4.31 -6.52
C SER A 41 -8.57 2.86 -6.21
N LEU A 42 -7.74 1.90 -6.62
CA LEU A 42 -8.03 0.48 -6.37
C LEU A 42 -8.09 0.18 -4.86
N ASP A 43 -7.25 0.84 -4.07
CA ASP A 43 -7.23 0.71 -2.61
C ASP A 43 -8.54 1.21 -1.99
N ALA A 44 -9.04 2.37 -2.43
CA ALA A 44 -10.34 2.88 -1.99
C ALA A 44 -11.50 1.97 -2.43
N GLN A 45 -11.45 1.41 -3.64
CA GLN A 45 -12.46 0.46 -4.12
C GLN A 45 -12.49 -0.82 -3.27
N GLN A 46 -11.31 -1.32 -2.90
CA GLN A 46 -11.18 -2.50 -2.05
C GLN A 46 -11.68 -2.21 -0.63
N ALA A 47 -11.23 -1.12 -0.01
CA ALA A 47 -11.70 -0.67 1.30
C ALA A 47 -13.23 -0.50 1.35
N LEU A 48 -13.80 0.07 0.28
CA LEU A 48 -15.25 0.22 0.16
C LEU A 48 -15.95 -1.14 0.04
N LEU A 49 -15.44 -2.04 -0.80
CA LEU A 49 -15.98 -3.39 -0.94
C LEU A 49 -15.95 -4.17 0.38
N ASP A 50 -14.87 -4.05 1.14
CA ASP A 50 -14.68 -4.74 2.41
C ASP A 50 -15.65 -4.22 3.48
N GLU A 51 -15.90 -2.91 3.52
CA GLU A 51 -16.76 -2.31 4.55
C GLU A 51 -18.27 -2.46 4.24
N ILE A 52 -18.71 -2.19 3.00
CA ILE A 52 -20.16 -2.15 2.68
C ILE A 52 -20.65 -3.38 1.89
N GLY A 53 -19.73 -4.24 1.46
CA GLY A 53 -20.02 -5.43 0.67
C GLY A 53 -20.59 -5.12 -0.71
N VAL A 54 -20.70 -6.16 -1.55
CA VAL A 54 -21.28 -6.06 -2.90
C VAL A 54 -22.72 -5.52 -2.89
N GLY A 55 -23.48 -5.82 -1.83
CA GLY A 55 -24.84 -5.31 -1.64
C GLY A 55 -24.88 -3.80 -1.40
N GLY A 56 -23.94 -3.25 -0.61
CA GLY A 56 -23.80 -1.82 -0.38
C GLY A 56 -23.33 -1.07 -1.62
N LEU A 57 -22.41 -1.66 -2.40
CA LEU A 57 -21.93 -1.05 -3.65
C LEU A 57 -23.06 -0.73 -4.65
N LYS A 58 -24.10 -1.57 -4.70
CA LYS A 58 -25.29 -1.34 -5.56
C LYS A 58 -26.15 -0.16 -5.11
N LYS A 59 -25.97 0.31 -3.87
CA LYS A 59 -26.74 1.38 -3.24
C LYS A 59 -25.98 2.70 -3.17
N ILE A 60 -24.79 2.79 -3.78
CA ILE A 60 -24.01 4.02 -3.84
C ILE A 60 -24.79 5.09 -4.61
N LYS A 61 -25.00 6.23 -3.96
CA LYS A 61 -25.70 7.40 -4.52
C LYS A 61 -24.70 8.38 -5.12
N ASP A 62 -23.67 8.71 -4.35
CA ASP A 62 -22.65 9.70 -4.70
C ASP A 62 -21.29 9.28 -4.14
N ALA A 63 -20.22 9.78 -4.76
CA ALA A 63 -18.87 9.68 -4.22
C ALA A 63 -18.09 10.96 -4.49
N VAL A 64 -17.54 11.54 -3.43
CA VAL A 64 -16.92 12.86 -3.42
C VAL A 64 -15.42 12.72 -3.08
N PRO A 65 -14.50 13.21 -3.92
CA PRO A 65 -13.09 13.20 -3.60
C PRO A 65 -12.79 14.22 -2.49
N LEU A 66 -12.03 13.79 -1.49
CA LEU A 66 -11.55 14.63 -0.40
C LEU A 66 -10.03 14.75 -0.45
N TYR A 67 -9.52 15.91 -0.07
CA TYR A 67 -8.11 16.25 -0.16
C TYR A 67 -7.51 16.54 1.22
N ARG A 68 -6.17 16.59 1.26
CA ARG A 68 -5.41 17.01 2.44
C ARG A 68 -4.35 18.03 2.02
N GLU A 69 -4.13 19.02 2.87
CA GLU A 69 -3.16 20.12 2.64
C GLU A 69 -1.70 19.65 2.69
N ASP A 70 -1.41 18.51 3.35
CA ASP A 70 -0.05 17.96 3.40
C ASP A 70 0.36 17.16 2.17
N LEU A 71 -0.60 16.82 1.31
CA LEU A 71 -0.43 15.99 0.13
C LEU A 71 -0.45 16.87 -1.14
N PRO A 72 0.01 16.35 -2.29
CA PRO A 72 -0.06 17.10 -3.55
C PRO A 72 -1.47 17.60 -3.85
N ASN A 73 -1.58 18.80 -4.42
CA ASN A 73 -2.84 19.46 -4.75
C ASN A 73 -3.68 18.72 -5.81
N ASP A 74 -3.25 17.60 -6.34
CA ASP A 74 -4.00 16.73 -7.25
C ASP A 74 -4.22 15.32 -6.68
N TYR A 75 -3.66 15.03 -5.50
CA TYR A 75 -3.79 13.74 -4.84
C TYR A 75 -5.08 13.67 -4.03
N ILE A 76 -6.03 12.85 -4.48
CA ILE A 76 -7.26 12.56 -3.74
C ILE A 76 -6.89 11.73 -2.52
N ALA A 77 -6.99 12.30 -1.32
CA ALA A 77 -6.63 11.63 -0.09
C ALA A 77 -7.66 10.58 0.33
N TYR A 78 -8.94 10.92 0.21
CA TYR A 78 -10.04 10.04 0.59
C TYR A 78 -11.20 10.14 -0.40
N TRP A 79 -12.11 9.18 -0.30
CA TRP A 79 -13.41 9.20 -0.97
C TRP A 79 -14.51 9.16 0.07
N GLU A 80 -15.38 10.16 0.08
CA GLU A 80 -16.64 10.07 0.81
C GLU A 80 -17.72 9.49 -0.09
N VAL A 81 -18.29 8.36 0.30
CA VAL A 81 -19.30 7.62 -0.45
C VAL A 81 -20.59 7.61 0.34
N GLU A 82 -21.65 8.20 -0.23
CA GLU A 82 -23.01 8.07 0.30
C GLU A 82 -23.67 6.81 -0.27
N TYR A 83 -24.17 5.94 0.61
CA TYR A 83 -24.86 4.71 0.22
C TYR A 83 -26.05 4.45 1.14
N ASP A 84 -27.20 4.13 0.56
CA ASP A 84 -28.45 3.92 1.30
C ASP A 84 -28.82 5.13 2.22
N THR A 85 -28.78 4.98 3.54
CA THR A 85 -29.03 6.03 4.55
C THR A 85 -27.75 6.45 5.30
N GLN A 86 -26.59 6.07 4.78
CA GLN A 86 -25.30 6.20 5.44
C GLN A 86 -24.27 6.82 4.50
N TYR A 87 -23.14 7.23 5.08
CA TYR A 87 -21.95 7.58 4.34
C TYR A 87 -20.72 6.92 4.96
N ILE A 88 -19.66 6.79 4.17
CA ILE A 88 -18.36 6.29 4.57
C ILE A 88 -17.26 7.10 3.88
N THR A 89 -16.21 7.44 4.60
CA THR A 89 -15.00 8.04 4.07
C THR A 89 -13.88 7.00 4.06
N VAL A 90 -13.41 6.61 2.87
CA VAL A 90 -12.35 5.61 2.68
C VAL A 90 -11.05 6.23 2.19
N SER A 91 -9.91 5.70 2.63
CA SER A 91 -8.59 6.16 2.18
C SER A 91 -8.30 5.78 0.74
N SER A 92 -7.71 6.70 -0.02
CA SER A 92 -7.27 6.45 -1.39
C SER A 92 -5.98 5.64 -1.48
N GLY A 93 -5.25 5.45 -0.39
CA GLY A 93 -4.03 4.64 -0.38
C GLY A 93 -3.03 5.01 0.69
N SER A 94 -1.87 4.34 0.61
CA SER A 94 -0.80 4.40 1.61
C SER A 94 -0.16 5.77 1.83
N GLU A 95 -0.32 6.72 0.88
CA GLU A 95 0.24 8.06 0.99
C GLU A 95 -0.44 8.90 2.08
N THR A 96 -1.70 8.60 2.41
CA THR A 96 -2.37 9.21 3.56
C THR A 96 -1.69 8.83 4.88
N GLY A 97 -1.09 7.64 4.95
CA GLY A 97 -0.58 7.05 6.19
C GLY A 97 -1.67 6.68 7.20
N ASP A 98 -2.94 6.82 6.82
CA ASP A 98 -4.11 6.55 7.66
C ASP A 98 -4.82 5.27 7.16
N TYR A 99 -5.74 4.74 7.97
CA TYR A 99 -6.44 3.46 7.71
C TYR A 99 -7.43 3.53 6.54
N ASP A 100 -7.81 2.35 6.04
CA ASP A 100 -8.76 2.14 4.93
C ASP A 100 -10.10 2.87 5.11
N VAL A 101 -10.59 3.06 6.34
CA VAL A 101 -11.81 3.82 6.66
C VAL A 101 -11.51 4.91 7.68
N LEU A 102 -11.78 6.16 7.32
CA LEU A 102 -11.58 7.34 8.16
C LEU A 102 -12.77 7.56 9.10
N VAL A 103 -13.97 7.75 8.53
CA VAL A 103 -15.22 8.01 9.28
C VAL A 103 -16.40 7.37 8.55
N ASN A 104 -17.44 6.97 9.31
CA ASN A 104 -18.73 6.59 8.76
C ASN A 104 -19.87 7.17 9.61
N GLY A 105 -21.05 7.33 9.03
CA GLY A 105 -22.18 7.92 9.73
C GLY A 105 -23.49 7.84 8.95
N LEU A 106 -24.54 8.44 9.52
CA LEU A 106 -25.82 8.63 8.83
C LEU A 106 -25.73 9.88 7.94
N ILE A 107 -26.46 9.89 6.83
CA ILE A 107 -26.64 11.11 6.02
C ILE A 107 -27.43 12.18 6.82
N PRO A 108 -27.23 13.50 6.56
CA PRO A 108 -26.37 14.07 5.53
C PRO A 108 -24.89 13.86 5.83
N SER A 109 -24.12 13.53 4.80
CA SER A 109 -22.67 13.43 4.90
C SER A 109 -22.03 14.81 5.20
N PRO A 110 -20.80 14.85 5.73
CA PRO A 110 -20.02 16.06 5.88
C PRO A 110 -19.98 16.93 4.62
N THR A 111 -19.75 16.34 3.43
CA THR A 111 -19.71 17.14 2.20
C THR A 111 -21.08 17.69 1.81
N SER A 112 -22.16 16.93 2.03
CA SER A 112 -23.54 17.41 1.83
C SER A 112 -23.88 18.57 2.77
N LEU A 113 -23.49 18.48 4.06
CA LEU A 113 -23.66 19.57 5.02
C LEU A 113 -22.88 20.82 4.61
N LEU A 114 -21.63 20.67 4.17
CA LEU A 114 -20.81 21.79 3.71
C LEU A 114 -21.41 22.50 2.49
N ARG A 115 -21.98 21.75 1.53
CA ARG A 115 -22.67 22.32 0.37
C ARG A 115 -23.89 23.13 0.79
N GLU A 116 -24.69 22.62 1.73
CA GLU A 116 -25.85 23.33 2.28
C GLU A 116 -25.41 24.63 2.97
N MET A 117 -24.39 24.56 3.84
CA MET A 117 -23.80 25.72 4.51
C MET A 117 -23.29 26.76 3.51
N ALA A 118 -22.56 26.36 2.48
CA ALA A 118 -22.10 27.28 1.44
C ALA A 118 -23.27 27.91 0.68
N SER A 119 -24.32 27.14 0.38
CA SER A 119 -25.51 27.60 -0.34
C SER A 119 -26.28 28.66 0.46
N THR A 120 -26.41 28.51 1.78
CA THR A 120 -27.05 29.56 2.62
C THR A 120 -26.33 30.90 2.55
N ARG A 121 -25.02 30.88 2.24
CA ARG A 121 -24.17 32.05 2.03
C ARG A 121 -24.07 32.49 0.56
N ARG A 122 -24.89 31.91 -0.32
CA ARG A 122 -24.84 32.13 -1.78
C ARG A 122 -23.47 31.84 -2.40
N ARG A 123 -22.74 30.88 -1.84
CA ARG A 123 -21.47 30.35 -2.37
C ARG A 123 -21.65 28.89 -2.78
N LYS A 124 -20.67 28.35 -3.53
CA LYS A 124 -20.62 26.93 -3.92
C LYS A 124 -19.31 26.32 -3.43
N CYS A 125 -19.38 25.10 -2.90
CA CYS A 125 -18.19 24.30 -2.64
C CYS A 125 -17.66 23.75 -3.98
N PHE A 126 -16.39 24.01 -4.27
CA PHE A 126 -15.65 23.42 -5.38
C PHE A 126 -14.82 22.23 -4.93
N ARG A 127 -14.12 22.37 -3.79
CA ARG A 127 -13.18 21.35 -3.29
C ARG A 127 -13.33 21.13 -1.80
N PHE A 128 -13.14 19.88 -1.35
CA PHE A 128 -13.32 19.48 0.05
C PHE A 128 -12.00 19.00 0.63
N TYR A 129 -11.66 19.51 1.82
CA TYR A 129 -10.45 19.13 2.53
C TYR A 129 -10.80 18.52 3.87
N VAL A 130 -10.17 17.39 4.20
CA VAL A 130 -10.20 16.82 5.54
C VAL A 130 -9.22 17.62 6.40
N LEU A 131 -9.71 18.13 7.52
CA LEU A 131 -8.96 18.96 8.45
C LEU A 131 -8.37 18.17 9.61
N THR A 132 -9.05 17.11 10.06
CA THR A 132 -8.55 16.26 11.14
C THR A 132 -8.91 14.79 10.89
N SER A 133 -8.26 13.87 11.61
CA SER A 133 -8.60 12.44 11.61
C SER A 133 -10.01 12.14 12.12
N GLY A 134 -10.67 13.10 12.77
CA GLY A 134 -12.06 13.01 13.25
C GLY A 134 -13.13 13.21 12.18
N GLY A 135 -12.72 13.54 10.96
CA GLY A 135 -13.63 13.77 9.84
C GLY A 135 -14.18 15.18 9.78
N GLU A 136 -13.62 16.14 10.53
CA GLU A 136 -13.88 17.54 10.28
C GLU A 136 -13.33 17.94 8.92
N MET A 137 -14.09 18.73 8.20
CA MET A 137 -13.82 19.11 6.84
C MET A 137 -14.05 20.60 6.63
N MET A 138 -13.41 21.13 5.59
CA MET A 138 -13.78 22.41 5.01
C MET A 138 -14.05 22.24 3.52
N CYS A 139 -14.76 23.21 2.94
CA CYS A 139 -14.80 23.35 1.50
C CYS A 139 -14.34 24.74 1.05
N THR A 140 -13.66 24.76 -0.09
CA THR A 140 -13.25 25.99 -0.78
C THR A 140 -14.04 26.17 -2.06
N ASP A 141 -14.19 27.40 -2.53
CA ASP A 141 -14.66 27.70 -3.89
C ASP A 141 -13.55 27.59 -4.93
N THR A 142 -13.83 28.04 -6.16
CA THR A 142 -12.90 28.03 -7.31
C THR A 142 -11.67 28.91 -7.12
N ASP A 143 -11.77 29.94 -6.28
CA ASP A 143 -10.67 30.86 -5.97
C ASP A 143 -9.82 30.34 -4.80
N GLY A 144 -10.16 29.16 -4.27
CA GLY A 144 -9.52 28.57 -3.09
C GLY A 144 -9.94 29.22 -1.77
N LYS A 145 -10.97 30.09 -1.77
CA LYS A 145 -11.47 30.71 -0.54
C LYS A 145 -12.35 29.73 0.22
N ILE A 146 -12.14 29.61 1.52
CA ILE A 146 -12.99 28.77 2.39
C ILE A 146 -14.39 29.37 2.43
N VAL A 147 -15.42 28.54 2.19
CA VAL A 147 -16.82 29.00 2.19
C VAL A 147 -17.70 28.26 3.20
N ALA A 148 -17.28 27.07 3.65
CA ALA A 148 -17.92 26.32 4.72
C ALA A 148 -16.90 25.45 5.47
N THR A 149 -17.21 25.12 6.74
CA THR A 149 -16.44 24.20 7.58
C THR A 149 -17.38 23.44 8.51
N THR A 150 -17.06 22.19 8.83
CA THR A 150 -17.77 21.40 9.85
C THR A 150 -17.20 21.61 11.25
N LEU A 151 -16.13 22.40 11.39
CA LEU A 151 -15.59 22.77 12.70
C LEU A 151 -16.67 23.52 13.51
N PRO A 152 -16.90 23.16 14.78
CA PRO A 152 -17.87 23.85 15.60
C PRO A 152 -17.53 25.35 15.72
N GLU A 153 -18.47 26.20 15.34
CA GLU A 153 -18.31 27.67 15.37
C GLU A 153 -17.95 28.18 16.77
N LYS A 154 -18.46 27.52 17.82
CA LYS A 154 -18.10 27.83 19.22
C LYS A 154 -16.61 27.71 19.50
N LEU A 155 -15.90 26.73 18.92
CA LEU A 155 -14.45 26.57 19.12
C LEU A 155 -13.66 27.69 18.45
N ILE A 156 -14.16 28.14 17.30
CA ILE A 156 -13.59 29.26 16.57
C ILE A 156 -13.81 30.54 17.40
N ILE A 157 -15.02 30.77 17.90
CA ILE A 157 -15.38 31.95 18.68
C ILE A 157 -14.67 32.01 20.03
N GLN A 158 -14.67 30.91 20.81
CA GLN A 158 -14.06 30.86 22.14
C GLN A 158 -12.57 31.19 22.12
N ARG A 159 -11.85 30.77 21.06
CA ARG A 159 -10.43 31.09 20.94
C ARG A 159 -10.19 32.59 20.79
N PHE A 160 -10.94 33.23 19.90
CA PHE A 160 -10.76 34.66 19.63
C PHE A 160 -11.30 35.56 20.75
N GLN A 161 -12.37 35.15 21.44
CA GLN A 161 -12.88 35.89 22.61
C GLN A 161 -11.90 35.92 23.79
N ASN A 162 -11.01 34.92 23.90
CA ASN A 162 -10.01 34.89 24.96
C ASN A 162 -8.73 35.67 24.63
N GLU A 163 -8.53 36.04 23.35
CA GLU A 163 -7.29 36.67 22.88
C GLU A 163 -7.48 38.16 22.53
N THR A 164 -8.69 38.59 22.16
CA THR A 164 -8.95 39.97 21.71
C THR A 164 -10.38 40.45 22.03
N ASP A 165 -10.54 41.72 22.44
CA ASP A 165 -11.84 42.40 22.56
C ASP A 165 -12.42 42.86 21.19
N GLU A 166 -11.73 42.56 20.08
CA GLU A 166 -12.14 42.96 18.73
C GLU A 166 -13.23 42.03 18.17
N PRO A 167 -14.17 42.57 17.34
CA PRO A 167 -15.17 41.75 16.67
C PRO A 167 -14.50 40.76 15.72
N ILE A 168 -14.88 39.48 15.81
CA ILE A 168 -14.33 38.40 15.00
C ILE A 168 -14.63 38.66 13.51
N ASP A 169 -13.60 38.96 12.74
CA ASP A 169 -13.71 39.08 11.28
C ASP A 169 -13.53 37.71 10.60
N VAL A 170 -14.14 37.57 9.42
CA VAL A 170 -14.11 36.36 8.57
C VAL A 170 -12.68 35.94 8.24
N ASP A 171 -11.76 36.89 8.07
CA ASP A 171 -10.36 36.61 7.78
C ASP A 171 -9.62 35.98 8.97
N MET A 172 -9.99 36.32 10.20
CA MET A 172 -9.45 35.65 11.40
C MET A 172 -9.89 34.18 11.44
N ILE A 173 -11.16 33.91 11.14
CA ILE A 173 -11.70 32.55 11.07
C ILE A 173 -10.97 31.73 9.99
N HIS A 174 -10.75 32.32 8.81
CA HIS A 174 -10.00 31.66 7.74
C HIS A 174 -8.56 31.34 8.13
N ASN A 175 -7.86 32.30 8.75
CA ASN A 175 -6.48 32.08 9.20
C ASN A 175 -6.41 30.99 10.28
N TYR A 176 -7.39 30.92 11.17
CA TYR A 176 -7.46 29.86 12.17
C TYR A 176 -7.66 28.49 11.53
N ILE A 177 -8.66 28.33 10.65
CA ILE A 177 -8.92 27.06 9.95
C ILE A 177 -7.68 26.62 9.17
N LYS A 178 -7.03 27.55 8.47
CA LYS A 178 -5.79 27.30 7.75
C LYS A 178 -4.66 26.85 8.68
N SER A 179 -4.45 27.54 9.80
CA SER A 179 -3.43 27.16 10.78
C SER A 179 -3.66 25.77 11.37
N LYS A 180 -4.93 25.40 11.59
CA LYS A 180 -5.31 24.06 12.05
C LYS A 180 -5.08 22.99 10.99
N ALA A 181 -5.39 23.30 9.73
CA ALA A 181 -5.08 22.42 8.61
C ALA A 181 -3.56 22.18 8.50
N GLU A 182 -2.75 23.22 8.69
CA GLU A 182 -1.28 23.14 8.67
C GLU A 182 -0.70 22.36 9.87
N GLU A 183 -1.27 22.53 11.05
CA GLU A 183 -0.91 21.76 12.26
C GLU A 183 -1.19 20.27 12.05
N GLN A 184 -2.40 19.93 11.60
CA GLN A 184 -2.76 18.54 11.30
C GLN A 184 -1.90 17.97 10.17
N ALA A 185 -1.64 18.75 9.13
CA ALA A 185 -0.75 18.38 8.03
C ALA A 185 0.64 17.98 8.53
N LEU A 186 1.17 18.67 9.54
CA LEU A 186 2.44 18.32 10.16
C LEU A 186 2.34 17.01 10.96
N GLU A 187 1.27 16.83 11.75
CA GLU A 187 1.03 15.59 12.50
C GLU A 187 0.94 14.38 11.59
N TRP A 188 0.19 14.50 10.50
CA TRP A 188 0.06 13.49 9.47
C TRP A 188 1.40 13.16 8.83
N LYS A 189 2.19 14.16 8.40
CA LYS A 189 3.55 13.91 7.87
C LYS A 189 4.42 13.14 8.86
N ILE A 190 4.30 13.41 10.16
CA ILE A 190 5.02 12.68 11.21
C ILE A 190 4.46 11.26 11.34
N HIS A 191 3.14 11.09 11.34
CA HIS A 191 2.46 9.79 11.43
C HIS A 191 2.82 8.90 10.25
N THR A 192 2.65 9.36 9.01
CA THR A 192 3.02 8.63 7.79
C THR A 192 4.49 8.22 7.80
N LYS A 193 5.41 9.07 8.31
CA LYS A 193 6.83 8.69 8.50
C LYS A 193 7.00 7.56 9.52
N ARG A 194 6.25 7.57 10.62
CA ARG A 194 6.28 6.47 11.63
C ARG A 194 5.68 5.19 11.07
N VAL A 195 4.53 5.27 10.40
CA VAL A 195 3.86 4.14 9.76
C VAL A 195 4.75 3.54 8.69
N ARG A 196 5.33 4.34 7.78
CA ARG A 196 6.29 3.85 6.78
C ARG A 196 7.52 3.20 7.41
N LYS A 197 8.06 3.80 8.48
CA LYS A 197 9.17 3.19 9.23
C LYS A 197 8.75 1.86 9.85
N HIS A 198 7.55 1.76 10.41
CA HIS A 198 7.01 0.52 10.96
C HIS A 198 6.64 -0.50 9.89
N GLN A 199 6.11 -0.10 8.73
CA GLN A 199 5.89 -0.99 7.58
C GLN A 199 7.22 -1.55 7.07
N MET A 200 8.26 -0.73 6.99
CA MET A 200 9.62 -1.19 6.66
C MET A 200 10.20 -2.13 7.73
N ASP A 201 9.84 -1.96 9.00
CA ASP A 201 10.21 -2.87 10.09
C ASP A 201 9.28 -4.12 10.14
N GLU A 202 8.04 -4.04 9.63
CA GLU A 202 7.03 -5.12 9.57
C GLU A 202 7.23 -6.03 8.35
N ASP A 203 7.78 -5.52 7.26
CA ASP A 203 8.28 -6.33 6.13
C ASP A 203 9.43 -7.27 6.59
N GLU A 204 10.03 -7.03 7.77
CA GLU A 204 10.95 -7.98 8.43
C GLU A 204 10.25 -9.06 9.28
N ASP A 205 8.94 -8.92 9.57
CA ASP A 205 8.12 -9.80 10.43
C ASP A 205 6.97 -10.53 9.65
N GLU A 206 6.95 -10.47 8.31
CA GLU A 206 5.96 -11.14 7.43
C GLU A 206 5.89 -12.67 7.65
N ASP A 207 7.00 -13.29 8.06
CA ASP A 207 7.07 -14.69 8.49
C ASP A 207 6.15 -15.02 9.67
N GLU A 208 6.00 -14.11 10.64
CA GLU A 208 5.18 -14.31 11.84
C GLU A 208 3.68 -14.22 11.50
N ARG A 209 3.32 -13.35 10.54
CA ARG A 209 1.97 -13.26 9.96
C ARG A 209 1.61 -14.50 9.13
N SER A 210 2.56 -15.05 8.36
CA SER A 210 2.34 -16.29 7.59
C SER A 210 2.03 -17.50 8.49
N LEU A 211 2.68 -17.59 9.65
CA LEU A 211 2.47 -18.62 10.67
C LEU A 211 1.12 -18.49 11.39
N ILE A 212 0.63 -17.26 11.54
CA ILE A 212 -0.72 -16.99 12.07
C ILE A 212 -1.79 -17.34 11.02
N ARG A 213 -1.57 -17.00 9.74
CA ARG A 213 -2.46 -17.40 8.62
C ARG A 213 -2.59 -18.92 8.48
N GLU A 214 -1.46 -19.65 8.53
CA GLU A 214 -1.46 -21.12 8.46
C GLU A 214 -2.22 -21.76 9.63
N ARG A 215 -2.17 -21.14 10.81
CA ARG A 215 -2.96 -21.59 11.97
C ARG A 215 -4.45 -21.29 11.82
N LEU A 216 -4.82 -20.12 11.29
CA LEU A 216 -6.22 -19.73 11.14
C LEU A 216 -6.93 -20.49 10.01
N SER A 217 -6.25 -20.78 8.89
CA SER A 217 -6.83 -21.54 7.77
C SER A 217 -7.07 -23.01 8.09
N GLN A 218 -6.25 -23.61 8.96
CA GLN A 218 -6.46 -24.98 9.46
C GLN A 218 -7.64 -25.07 10.45
N MET A 219 -8.10 -23.93 10.99
CA MET A 219 -9.17 -23.86 12.00
C MET A 219 -10.57 -23.66 11.40
N SER A 220 -10.72 -23.17 10.17
CA SER A 220 -12.05 -22.93 9.56
C SER A 220 -12.67 -24.17 8.88
N GLY A 221 -12.03 -25.33 8.95
CA GLY A 221 -12.45 -26.54 8.24
C GLY A 221 -13.68 -27.27 8.80
N ASN A 222 -14.31 -26.81 9.91
CA ASN A 222 -15.47 -27.48 10.50
C ASN A 222 -16.21 -26.59 11.52
N SER A 223 -17.15 -25.71 11.11
CA SER A 223 -18.42 -25.49 11.82
C SER A 223 -19.32 -24.46 11.12
N THR A 224 -20.63 -24.73 11.15
CA THR A 224 -21.73 -24.00 10.51
C THR A 224 -22.24 -22.79 11.32
N SER A 225 -21.35 -21.88 11.74
CA SER A 225 -21.71 -20.69 12.53
C SER A 225 -21.35 -19.38 11.81
N ASP A 226 -21.97 -19.15 10.64
CA ASP A 226 -21.74 -17.98 9.77
C ASP A 226 -22.21 -16.63 10.36
N SER A 227 -22.91 -16.58 11.50
CA SER A 227 -23.52 -15.34 12.00
C SER A 227 -22.65 -14.52 12.98
N LEU A 228 -21.60 -15.12 13.57
CA LEU A 228 -20.69 -14.43 14.49
C LEU A 228 -19.39 -13.99 13.82
N ILE A 229 -18.93 -14.70 12.79
CA ILE A 229 -17.74 -14.34 12.00
C ILE A 229 -18.01 -13.04 11.22
N HIS A 230 -19.25 -12.78 10.78
CA HIS A 230 -19.60 -11.52 10.10
C HIS A 230 -19.57 -10.25 10.97
N ARG A 231 -19.49 -10.34 12.30
CA ARG A 231 -19.35 -9.15 13.18
C ARG A 231 -17.91 -8.81 13.55
N PHE A 232 -16.97 -9.66 13.18
CA PHE A 232 -15.53 -9.43 13.27
C PHE A 232 -15.03 -9.48 11.83
N ALA A 233 -14.87 -8.34 11.16
CA ALA A 233 -14.34 -8.30 9.80
C ALA A 233 -12.94 -8.93 9.77
N THR A 234 -12.89 -10.24 9.55
CA THR A 234 -11.78 -10.91 8.92
C THR A 234 -12.00 -10.72 7.43
N ASP A 235 -11.03 -10.12 6.75
CA ASP A 235 -10.95 -10.22 5.29
C ASP A 235 -10.95 -11.73 4.92
N GLY A 236 -11.21 -12.05 3.65
CA GLY A 236 -11.11 -13.42 3.13
C GLY A 236 -9.73 -14.09 3.32
N ASP A 237 -8.78 -13.44 4.00
CA ASP A 237 -7.45 -13.91 4.38
C ASP A 237 -7.25 -14.15 5.90
N GLY A 238 -8.26 -13.88 6.73
CA GLY A 238 -8.24 -14.14 8.18
C GLY A 238 -7.48 -13.11 9.04
N THR A 239 -7.12 -11.93 8.53
CA THR A 239 -6.39 -10.93 9.32
C THR A 239 -7.31 -10.06 10.21
N PHE A 240 -6.88 -9.82 11.46
CA PHE A 240 -7.58 -9.03 12.48
C PHE A 240 -7.05 -7.59 12.48
N ARG A 241 -7.90 -6.58 12.30
CA ARG A 241 -7.47 -5.16 12.27
C ARG A 241 -7.75 -4.47 13.61
N ALA A 242 -6.70 -4.31 14.42
CA ALA A 242 -6.75 -3.58 15.69
C ALA A 242 -5.66 -2.50 15.73
N ASN A 243 -5.97 -1.33 16.30
CA ASN A 243 -5.00 -0.26 16.49
C ASN A 243 -3.97 -0.68 17.56
N PHE A 244 -2.70 -0.77 17.19
CA PHE A 244 -1.64 -1.14 18.13
C PHE A 244 -1.28 0.02 19.06
N ILE A 245 -1.40 -0.20 20.36
CA ILE A 245 -1.03 0.78 21.39
C ILE A 245 0.21 0.29 22.14
N VAL A 246 1.18 1.18 22.31
CA VAL A 246 2.34 0.97 23.18
C VAL A 246 2.01 1.49 24.59
N PRO A 247 2.21 0.70 25.65
CA PRO A 247 2.00 1.17 27.03
C PRO A 247 2.80 2.44 27.35
N GLY A 248 2.14 3.40 28.01
CA GLY A 248 2.72 4.69 28.40
C GLY A 248 2.61 5.80 27.36
N SER A 249 1.93 5.57 26.23
CA SER A 249 1.59 6.62 25.25
C SER A 249 0.11 6.99 25.37
N PRO A 250 -0.24 8.29 25.36
CA PRO A 250 -1.63 8.70 25.21
C PRO A 250 -2.13 8.35 23.80
N LEU A 251 -3.40 7.95 23.73
CA LEU A 251 -4.12 7.64 22.51
C LEU A 251 -5.37 8.53 22.48
N SER A 252 -5.44 9.41 21.50
CA SER A 252 -6.64 10.21 21.25
C SER A 252 -7.59 9.44 20.33
N VAL A 253 -8.85 9.31 20.73
CA VAL A 253 -9.91 8.64 19.98
C VAL A 253 -11.02 9.63 19.74
N VAL A 254 -11.39 9.82 18.48
CA VAL A 254 -12.50 10.70 18.13
C VAL A 254 -13.81 10.00 18.47
N ILE A 255 -14.64 10.68 19.27
CA ILE A 255 -15.93 10.19 19.75
C ILE A 255 -17.11 10.96 19.13
N GLY A 256 -16.83 12.09 18.48
CA GLY A 256 -17.82 12.94 17.82
C GLY A 256 -18.55 13.88 18.79
N LYS A 257 -19.70 14.43 18.35
CA LYS A 257 -20.46 15.40 19.15
C LYS A 257 -20.94 14.81 20.48
N LEU A 258 -20.76 15.57 21.56
CA LEU A 258 -21.02 15.12 22.92
C LEU A 258 -22.48 15.20 23.34
N ASP A 259 -23.25 16.11 22.74
CA ASP A 259 -24.68 16.26 22.99
C ASP A 259 -25.49 15.02 22.60
N VAL A 260 -24.92 14.16 21.76
CA VAL A 260 -25.47 12.85 21.38
C VAL A 260 -24.75 11.68 22.04
N LEU A 261 -23.72 11.91 22.85
CA LEU A 261 -22.99 10.85 23.54
C LEU A 261 -23.73 10.46 24.83
N LYS A 262 -24.02 9.17 24.98
CA LYS A 262 -24.57 8.61 26.22
C LYS A 262 -23.45 8.17 27.16
N GLU A 263 -22.53 7.34 26.66
CA GLU A 263 -21.43 6.78 27.44
C GLU A 263 -20.36 6.17 26.52
N ILE A 264 -19.16 5.95 27.05
CA ILE A 264 -18.10 5.19 26.38
C ILE A 264 -17.82 3.94 27.21
N ARG A 265 -18.01 2.77 26.59
CA ARG A 265 -17.74 1.47 27.21
C ARG A 265 -16.41 0.92 26.71
N ILE A 266 -15.64 0.34 27.61
CA ILE A 266 -14.38 -0.34 27.34
C ILE A 266 -14.64 -1.83 27.56
N ARG A 267 -14.58 -2.63 26.50
CA ARG A 267 -14.78 -4.07 26.57
C ARG A 267 -13.50 -4.81 26.33
N TYR A 268 -13.17 -5.75 27.21
CA TYR A 268 -12.09 -6.68 26.94
C TYR A 268 -12.50 -7.63 25.81
N ILE A 269 -11.58 -7.91 24.90
CA ILE A 269 -11.79 -8.86 23.81
C ILE A 269 -10.89 -10.06 24.08
N PRO A 270 -11.48 -11.21 24.41
CA PRO A 270 -10.71 -12.43 24.64
C PRO A 270 -10.02 -12.85 23.35
N THR A 271 -8.81 -13.38 23.51
CA THR A 271 -7.99 -13.88 22.41
C THR A 271 -7.81 -15.39 22.50
N GLY A 272 -7.68 -16.02 21.33
CA GLY A 272 -7.39 -17.45 21.23
C GLY A 272 -8.57 -18.32 20.80
N PRO A 273 -8.34 -19.65 20.64
CA PRO A 273 -9.28 -20.58 20.00
C PRO A 273 -10.61 -20.74 20.72
N GLU A 274 -10.64 -20.42 22.02
CA GLU A 274 -11.83 -20.55 22.86
C GLU A 274 -12.44 -19.17 23.20
N ALA A 275 -11.96 -18.09 22.58
CA ALA A 275 -12.40 -16.72 22.90
C ALA A 275 -13.92 -16.54 22.79
N TYR A 276 -14.59 -17.24 21.88
CA TYR A 276 -16.05 -17.21 21.73
C TYR A 276 -16.81 -17.87 22.90
N LYS A 277 -16.16 -18.73 23.69
CA LYS A 277 -16.75 -19.36 24.88
C LYS A 277 -16.51 -18.55 26.16
N VAL A 278 -15.54 -17.65 26.13
CA VAL A 278 -15.16 -16.86 27.29
C VAL A 278 -15.97 -15.57 27.27
N ILE A 279 -17.04 -15.54 28.07
CA ILE A 279 -17.66 -14.27 28.45
C ILE A 279 -16.66 -13.60 29.40
N PRO A 280 -16.06 -12.45 29.05
CA PRO A 280 -15.16 -11.75 29.96
C PRO A 280 -15.91 -11.48 31.26
N ASP A 281 -15.34 -11.86 32.38
CA ASP A 281 -15.95 -11.61 33.68
C ASP A 281 -15.55 -10.22 34.23
N LEU A 282 -16.17 -9.85 35.35
CA LEU A 282 -15.85 -8.63 36.07
C LEU A 282 -14.35 -8.50 36.41
N ALA A 283 -13.66 -9.62 36.66
CA ALA A 283 -12.25 -9.60 37.04
C ALA A 283 -11.34 -9.16 35.88
N VAL A 284 -11.68 -9.56 34.64
CA VAL A 284 -10.94 -9.14 33.45
C VAL A 284 -11.17 -7.65 33.15
N HIS A 285 -12.41 -7.16 33.25
CA HIS A 285 -12.68 -5.72 33.09
C HIS A 285 -12.03 -4.90 34.22
N THR A 286 -11.96 -5.43 35.44
CA THR A 286 -11.23 -4.79 36.55
C THR A 286 -9.73 -4.68 36.23
N LYS A 287 -9.10 -5.73 35.68
CA LYS A 287 -7.70 -5.67 35.21
C LYS A 287 -7.52 -4.65 34.09
N LEU A 288 -8.48 -4.56 33.16
CA LEU A 288 -8.45 -3.57 32.09
C LEU A 288 -8.51 -2.14 32.67
N CYS A 289 -9.32 -1.91 33.70
CA CYS A 289 -9.40 -0.61 34.38
C CYS A 289 -8.19 -0.27 35.24
N GLN A 290 -7.43 -1.26 35.69
CA GLN A 290 -6.13 -1.02 36.35
C GLN A 290 -5.09 -0.45 35.38
N VAL A 291 -5.23 -0.73 34.09
CA VAL A 291 -4.24 -0.33 33.08
C VAL A 291 -4.70 0.83 32.21
N VAL A 292 -6.01 0.97 31.97
CA VAL A 292 -6.57 2.15 31.32
C VAL A 292 -6.85 3.17 32.42
N LYS A 293 -5.99 4.17 32.58
CA LYS A 293 -6.07 5.17 33.67
C LYS A 293 -7.42 5.88 33.74
N THR A 294 -8.10 5.94 32.60
CA THR A 294 -9.35 6.66 32.43
C THR A 294 -10.58 5.79 32.69
N CYS A 295 -10.45 4.55 33.17
CA CYS A 295 -11.61 3.74 33.55
C CYS A 295 -12.10 4.05 34.99
N LYS A 296 -13.43 4.12 35.21
CA LYS A 296 -14.05 4.36 36.53
C LYS A 296 -14.78 3.16 37.15
N THR A 297 -15.60 2.45 36.38
CA THR A 297 -16.46 1.37 36.92
C THR A 297 -16.50 0.20 35.95
N ALA A 298 -16.32 -1.01 36.47
CA ALA A 298 -16.45 -2.25 35.71
C ALA A 298 -17.71 -2.99 36.16
N ASN A 299 -18.48 -3.51 35.21
CA ASN A 299 -19.45 -4.58 35.44
C ASN A 299 -18.99 -5.83 34.68
N GLU A 300 -19.83 -6.86 34.69
CA GLU A 300 -19.54 -8.15 34.03
C GLU A 300 -19.29 -7.99 32.53
N ASN A 301 -19.98 -7.06 31.86
CA ASN A 301 -19.99 -6.95 30.41
C ASN A 301 -19.01 -5.90 29.86
N TYR A 302 -18.73 -4.84 30.63
CA TYR A 302 -17.87 -3.75 30.20
C TYR A 302 -17.39 -2.90 31.37
N ALA A 303 -16.36 -2.11 31.08
CA ALA A 303 -15.88 -1.01 31.88
C ALA A 303 -16.39 0.34 31.33
N LEU A 304 -16.54 1.36 32.17
CA LEU A 304 -16.91 2.71 31.78
C LEU A 304 -15.70 3.64 31.81
N MET A 305 -15.57 4.44 30.76
CA MET A 305 -14.59 5.51 30.73
C MET A 305 -15.05 6.69 31.58
N SER A 306 -14.10 7.35 32.23
CA SER A 306 -14.28 8.55 33.03
C SER A 306 -14.66 9.72 32.14
N ASN A 307 -15.66 10.49 32.55
CA ASN A 307 -15.99 11.76 31.90
C ASN A 307 -14.80 12.74 31.89
N ASP A 308 -13.90 12.65 32.88
CA ASP A 308 -12.71 13.52 32.98
C ASP A 308 -11.66 13.22 31.90
N ALA A 309 -11.80 12.09 31.20
CA ALA A 309 -10.94 11.69 30.09
C ALA A 309 -11.46 12.15 28.72
N ILE A 310 -12.62 12.79 28.71
CA ILE A 310 -13.27 13.32 27.52
C ILE A 310 -12.98 14.81 27.48
N GLU A 311 -12.29 15.26 26.44
CA GLU A 311 -12.10 16.68 26.19
C GLU A 311 -13.39 17.24 25.58
N LEU A 312 -14.12 18.00 26.41
CA LEU A 312 -15.50 18.41 26.15
C LEU A 312 -15.64 19.34 24.93
N ASP A 313 -14.56 19.98 24.50
CA ASP A 313 -14.61 20.94 23.41
C ASP A 313 -14.22 20.30 22.06
N ALA A 314 -13.41 19.24 22.05
CA ALA A 314 -12.85 18.67 20.83
C ALA A 314 -13.54 17.38 20.34
N GLY A 315 -14.49 16.81 21.10
CA GLY A 315 -15.08 15.51 20.74
C GLY A 315 -14.03 14.38 20.71
N LEU A 316 -13.01 14.51 21.56
CA LEU A 316 -11.89 13.57 21.70
C LEU A 316 -11.95 12.90 23.08
N ALA A 317 -11.74 11.60 23.08
CA ALA A 317 -11.44 10.79 24.27
C ALA A 317 -9.95 10.49 24.29
N THR A 318 -9.26 10.87 25.37
CA THR A 318 -7.86 10.48 25.55
C THR A 318 -7.78 9.25 26.42
N LEU A 319 -7.11 8.21 25.94
CA LEU A 319 -6.81 7.00 26.68
C LEU A 319 -5.31 6.92 26.94
N GLU A 320 -4.93 6.77 28.20
CA GLU A 320 -3.55 6.50 28.56
C GLU A 320 -3.46 5.11 29.17
N LEU A 321 -2.63 4.26 28.56
CA LEU A 321 -2.29 2.95 29.12
C LEU A 321 -1.14 3.10 30.11
N ASP A 322 -1.34 2.62 31.33
CA ASP A 322 -0.35 2.66 32.40
C ASP A 322 0.89 1.81 32.04
N LYS A 323 2.08 2.18 32.51
CA LYS A 323 3.29 1.37 32.25
C LYS A 323 3.23 0.00 32.94
N SER A 324 2.42 -0.15 33.98
CA SER A 324 2.17 -1.39 34.72
C SER A 324 1.35 -2.41 33.93
N THR A 325 0.82 -2.05 32.75
CA THR A 325 0.04 -2.95 31.88
C THR A 325 0.73 -4.32 31.74
N LYS A 326 2.06 -4.32 31.53
CA LYS A 326 2.88 -5.55 31.42
C LYS A 326 2.82 -6.45 32.66
N LYS A 327 2.74 -5.86 33.85
CA LYS A 327 2.62 -6.60 35.11
C LYS A 327 1.21 -7.17 35.27
N VAL A 328 0.18 -6.37 34.99
CA VAL A 328 -1.24 -6.74 35.16
C VAL A 328 -1.64 -7.88 34.23
N PHE A 329 -1.25 -7.81 32.96
CA PHE A 329 -1.51 -8.86 31.96
C PHE A 329 -0.35 -9.83 31.78
N LYS A 330 0.60 -9.89 32.73
CA LYS A 330 1.74 -10.83 32.72
C LYS A 330 2.57 -10.86 31.42
N GLY A 331 2.57 -9.76 30.67
CA GLY A 331 3.25 -9.65 29.38
C GLY A 331 2.53 -10.31 28.20
N GLU A 332 1.28 -10.76 28.38
CA GLU A 332 0.44 -11.31 27.32
C GLU A 332 -0.25 -10.19 26.53
N GLU A 333 -0.20 -10.27 25.19
CA GLU A 333 -0.97 -9.36 24.35
C GLU A 333 -2.46 -9.48 24.66
N PHE A 334 -3.14 -8.34 24.70
CA PHE A 334 -4.58 -8.32 24.92
C PHE A 334 -5.25 -7.25 24.07
N PHE A 335 -6.55 -7.43 23.89
CA PHE A 335 -7.36 -6.63 22.99
C PHE A 335 -8.52 -6.04 23.77
N PHE A 336 -8.95 -4.86 23.34
CA PHE A 336 -10.14 -4.24 23.88
C PHE A 336 -10.85 -3.42 22.81
N ALA A 337 -12.16 -3.23 22.97
CA ALA A 337 -12.96 -2.28 22.19
C ALA A 337 -13.33 -1.07 23.04
N LEU A 338 -13.42 0.08 22.38
CA LEU A 338 -14.14 1.25 22.87
C LEU A 338 -15.45 1.37 22.11
N ASP A 339 -16.55 1.13 22.80
CA ASP A 339 -17.89 1.34 22.27
C ASP A 339 -18.36 2.74 22.65
N ILE A 340 -18.53 3.59 21.64
CA ILE A 340 -19.09 4.92 21.75
C ILE A 340 -20.61 4.76 21.63
N VAL A 341 -21.31 4.84 22.76
CA VAL A 341 -22.75 4.65 22.83
C VAL A 341 -23.43 6.01 22.77
N ARG A 342 -24.32 6.20 21.80
CA ARG A 342 -25.07 7.44 21.63
C ARG A 342 -26.43 7.39 22.31
N ILE A 343 -27.03 8.56 22.56
CA ILE A 343 -28.38 8.70 23.14
C ILE A 343 -29.42 7.99 22.27
N SER A 344 -29.22 7.98 20.95
CA SER A 344 -30.05 7.24 19.99
C SER A 344 -30.02 5.71 20.16
N GLY A 345 -29.10 5.19 20.97
CA GLY A 345 -28.84 3.75 21.11
C GLY A 345 -27.86 3.19 20.08
N SER A 346 -27.43 3.97 19.09
CA SER A 346 -26.37 3.55 18.17
C SER A 346 -25.04 3.36 18.89
N ILE A 347 -24.27 2.35 18.48
CA ILE A 347 -22.97 2.00 19.06
C ILE A 347 -21.93 2.00 17.94
N THR A 348 -20.87 2.78 18.11
CA THR A 348 -19.69 2.73 17.24
C THR A 348 -18.52 2.13 18.02
N SER A 349 -17.98 0.99 17.57
CA SER A 349 -16.85 0.33 18.23
C SER A 349 -15.51 0.69 17.58
N ARG A 350 -14.47 0.86 18.39
CA ARG A 350 -13.07 1.02 17.97
C ARG A 350 -12.22 -0.05 18.65
N TYR A 351 -11.43 -0.78 17.88
CA TYR A 351 -10.69 -1.95 18.36
C TYR A 351 -9.21 -1.64 18.56
N PHE A 352 -8.67 -2.09 19.68
CA PHE A 352 -7.29 -1.83 20.08
C PHE A 352 -6.59 -3.12 20.50
N ALA A 353 -5.31 -3.21 20.16
CA ALA A 353 -4.42 -4.28 20.57
C ALA A 353 -3.25 -3.69 21.36
N VAL A 354 -2.98 -4.25 22.53
CA VAL A 354 -1.83 -3.84 23.34
C VAL A 354 -0.74 -4.88 23.18
N LYS A 355 0.29 -4.49 22.43
CA LYS A 355 1.47 -5.33 22.20
C LYS A 355 2.57 -4.93 23.17
N TYR A 356 2.96 -5.84 24.05
CA TYR A 356 4.21 -5.67 24.77
C TYR A 356 5.35 -5.95 23.82
N ARG A 357 6.31 -5.02 23.72
CA ARG A 357 7.62 -5.37 23.14
C ARG A 357 8.13 -6.59 23.93
N PRO A 358 8.32 -7.76 23.29
CA PRO A 358 8.86 -8.90 24.01
C PRO A 358 10.17 -8.44 24.64
N SER A 359 10.36 -8.71 25.94
CA SER A 359 11.70 -8.53 26.52
C SER A 359 12.63 -9.34 25.62
N ARG A 360 13.71 -8.73 25.13
CA ARG A 360 14.68 -9.34 24.22
C ARG A 360 15.23 -10.65 24.82
N GLN A 361 14.49 -11.75 24.73
CA GLN A 361 15.11 -13.03 24.43
C GLN A 361 15.85 -12.76 23.14
N LYS A 362 17.16 -13.07 23.10
CA LYS A 362 17.98 -12.97 21.89
C LYS A 362 17.23 -13.71 20.78
N ARG A 363 16.40 -12.98 20.00
CA ARG A 363 15.83 -13.46 18.75
C ARG A 363 17.04 -13.93 17.98
N SER A 364 16.98 -15.13 17.42
CA SER A 364 18.02 -15.55 16.51
C SER A 364 18.17 -14.46 15.46
N SER A 365 19.32 -13.81 15.48
CA SER A 365 19.63 -12.83 14.46
C SER A 365 19.78 -13.61 13.16
N TYR A 366 19.40 -12.97 12.05
CA TYR A 366 19.84 -13.49 10.77
C TYR A 366 21.37 -13.64 10.75
N SER A 367 21.85 -14.65 10.04
CA SER A 367 23.25 -14.77 9.68
C SER A 367 23.72 -13.54 8.90
N SER A 368 25.04 -13.37 8.77
CA SER A 368 25.58 -12.47 7.77
C SER A 368 25.07 -12.86 6.37
N TRP A 369 24.98 -11.86 5.50
CA TRP A 369 24.67 -12.08 4.09
C TRP A 369 25.82 -12.84 3.41
N SER A 370 25.46 -13.88 2.66
CA SER A 370 26.32 -14.48 1.65
C SER A 370 25.99 -13.85 0.30
N TYR A 371 27.00 -13.45 -0.48
CA TYR A 371 26.83 -12.71 -1.73
C TYR A 371 27.35 -13.50 -2.93
N TRP A 372 26.66 -13.36 -4.05
CA TRP A 372 27.09 -13.84 -5.36
C TRP A 372 26.77 -12.78 -6.42
N SER A 373 27.61 -12.70 -7.44
CA SER A 373 27.49 -11.74 -8.54
C SER A 373 27.89 -12.42 -9.83
N ILE A 374 27.36 -11.96 -10.96
CA ILE A 374 27.94 -12.28 -12.25
C ILE A 374 29.39 -11.76 -12.31
N PRO A 375 30.27 -12.41 -13.10
CA PRO A 375 31.66 -11.95 -13.23
C PRO A 375 31.73 -10.58 -13.92
N SER A 376 32.71 -9.76 -13.55
CA SER A 376 32.93 -8.45 -14.19
C SER A 376 31.67 -7.57 -14.27
N GLU A 377 30.90 -7.55 -13.18
CA GLU A 377 29.67 -6.77 -13.01
C GLU A 377 29.82 -5.29 -13.43
N ASN A 378 31.01 -4.71 -13.27
CA ASN A 378 31.34 -3.36 -13.69
C ASN A 378 31.24 -3.11 -15.21
N TYR A 379 31.09 -4.17 -16.02
CA TYR A 379 30.82 -4.08 -17.46
C TYR A 379 29.33 -4.06 -17.79
N PHE A 380 28.44 -4.38 -16.85
CA PHE A 380 27.01 -4.39 -17.08
C PHE A 380 26.51 -2.95 -17.39
N PRO A 381 25.82 -2.73 -18.52
CA PRO A 381 25.32 -1.40 -18.88
C PRO A 381 23.96 -1.10 -18.24
N ASP A 382 23.66 0.19 -18.07
CA ASP A 382 22.38 0.67 -17.53
C ASP A 382 21.65 1.46 -18.62
N TYR A 383 21.02 0.74 -19.52
CA TYR A 383 20.23 1.34 -20.58
C TYR A 383 18.90 1.88 -20.05
N ASN A 384 18.34 2.86 -20.77
CA ASN A 384 17.07 3.49 -20.44
C ASN A 384 16.01 3.13 -21.48
N GLN A 385 14.77 2.95 -21.02
CA GLN A 385 13.61 3.02 -21.89
C GLN A 385 13.48 4.44 -22.46
N PHE A 386 12.94 4.54 -23.66
CA PHE A 386 12.69 5.81 -24.34
C PHE A 386 11.44 5.68 -25.20
N GLU A 387 10.94 6.83 -25.67
CA GLU A 387 9.74 6.89 -26.49
C GLU A 387 10.03 6.56 -27.96
N MET A 388 9.14 5.79 -28.56
CA MET A 388 9.09 5.40 -29.97
C MET A 388 7.63 5.38 -30.41
N ASN A 389 7.26 6.27 -31.32
CA ASN A 389 5.90 6.39 -31.87
C ASN A 389 4.84 6.54 -30.76
N ASP A 390 5.01 7.53 -29.88
CA ASP A 390 4.12 7.85 -28.75
C ASP A 390 3.95 6.72 -27.71
N CYS A 391 4.91 5.80 -27.69
CA CYS A 391 4.92 4.64 -26.81
C CYS A 391 6.30 4.39 -26.22
N ALA A 392 6.38 3.92 -24.98
CA ALA A 392 7.66 3.43 -24.44
C ALA A 392 8.18 2.24 -25.27
N ILE A 393 9.49 2.16 -25.47
CA ILE A 393 10.16 1.08 -26.25
C ILE A 393 9.98 -0.31 -25.62
N GLY A 394 9.60 -0.39 -24.35
CA GLY A 394 9.35 -1.60 -23.60
C GLY A 394 10.55 -2.13 -22.83
N CYS A 395 10.27 -2.81 -21.72
CA CYS A 395 11.30 -3.32 -20.80
C CYS A 395 12.02 -4.56 -21.34
N GLY A 396 11.35 -5.43 -22.10
CA GLY A 396 11.97 -6.62 -22.72
C GLY A 396 13.13 -6.30 -23.66
N PRO A 397 12.95 -5.43 -24.67
CA PRO A 397 14.02 -5.01 -25.59
C PRO A 397 15.20 -4.37 -24.88
N VAL A 398 14.95 -3.56 -23.85
CA VAL A 398 16.00 -2.92 -23.05
C VAL A 398 16.74 -3.95 -22.22
N ALA A 399 16.04 -4.90 -21.59
CA ALA A 399 16.65 -5.96 -20.80
C ALA A 399 17.59 -6.85 -21.63
N TRP A 400 17.13 -7.30 -22.80
CA TRP A 400 17.98 -8.06 -23.72
C TRP A 400 19.18 -7.26 -24.21
N SER A 401 18.96 -5.99 -24.52
CA SER A 401 20.06 -5.10 -24.90
C SER A 401 21.10 -4.97 -23.79
N MET A 402 20.70 -4.86 -22.52
CA MET A 402 21.63 -4.83 -21.39
C MET A 402 22.45 -6.12 -21.27
N VAL A 403 21.81 -7.28 -21.40
CA VAL A 403 22.48 -8.59 -21.36
C VAL A 403 23.48 -8.74 -22.51
N PHE A 404 23.09 -8.39 -23.74
CA PHE A 404 23.98 -8.47 -24.90
C PHE A 404 25.12 -7.45 -24.83
N GLY A 405 24.84 -6.22 -24.39
CA GLY A 405 25.87 -5.21 -24.15
C GLY A 405 26.86 -5.64 -23.07
N TYR A 406 26.43 -6.35 -22.03
CA TYR A 406 27.33 -6.92 -21.03
C TYR A 406 28.27 -7.97 -21.64
N TYR A 407 27.75 -8.92 -22.42
CA TYR A 407 28.58 -9.96 -23.06
C TYR A 407 29.54 -9.40 -24.10
N ASP A 408 29.08 -8.45 -24.90
CA ASP A 408 29.91 -7.72 -25.87
C ASP A 408 31.11 -7.06 -25.17
N ARG A 409 30.82 -6.20 -24.19
CA ARG A 409 31.85 -5.50 -23.40
C ARG A 409 32.80 -6.47 -22.71
N ARG A 410 32.27 -7.55 -22.13
CA ARG A 410 33.10 -8.55 -21.45
C ARG A 410 34.02 -9.28 -22.42
N SER A 411 33.58 -9.56 -23.64
CA SER A 411 34.43 -10.18 -24.68
C SER A 411 35.58 -9.26 -25.08
N HIS A 412 35.31 -7.97 -25.26
CA HIS A 412 36.34 -7.00 -25.62
C HIS A 412 37.38 -6.74 -24.51
N TYR A 413 36.95 -6.76 -23.24
CA TYR A 413 37.83 -6.38 -22.13
C TYR A 413 38.45 -7.57 -21.38
N SER A 414 37.99 -8.80 -21.61
CA SER A 414 38.46 -9.99 -20.90
C SER A 414 38.82 -11.10 -21.87
N SER A 415 40.11 -11.28 -22.12
CA SER A 415 40.66 -12.38 -22.93
C SER A 415 40.30 -13.78 -22.40
N ALA A 416 39.97 -13.90 -21.11
CA ALA A 416 39.52 -15.16 -20.49
C ALA A 416 38.03 -15.49 -20.75
N PHE A 417 37.28 -14.60 -21.38
CA PHE A 417 35.86 -14.79 -21.68
C PHE A 417 35.67 -15.32 -23.09
N THR A 418 34.93 -16.42 -23.24
CA THR A 418 34.72 -17.10 -24.53
C THR A 418 33.44 -16.67 -25.26
N GLY A 419 32.81 -15.58 -24.84
CA GLY A 419 31.66 -14.99 -25.55
C GLY A 419 32.08 -14.27 -26.83
N SER A 420 31.16 -13.50 -27.42
CA SER A 420 31.40 -12.86 -28.72
C SER A 420 31.35 -11.33 -28.70
N GLU A 421 32.31 -10.75 -29.42
CA GLU A 421 32.39 -9.33 -29.84
C GLU A 421 31.41 -8.99 -30.99
N ASN A 422 30.61 -9.96 -31.47
CA ASN A 422 29.68 -9.73 -32.58
C ASN A 422 28.27 -9.31 -32.13
N LEU A 423 28.04 -9.17 -30.81
CA LEU A 423 26.73 -8.88 -30.25
C LEU A 423 26.30 -7.43 -30.48
N TYR A 424 27.25 -6.49 -30.43
CA TYR A 424 27.11 -5.12 -30.89
C TYR A 424 28.10 -4.84 -32.01
N ARG A 425 27.70 -4.07 -33.02
CA ARG A 425 28.51 -3.86 -34.23
C ARG A 425 28.45 -2.42 -34.73
N SER A 426 29.39 -2.05 -35.60
CA SER A 426 29.60 -0.65 -35.95
C SER A 426 28.58 0.00 -36.89
N GLY A 427 27.65 -0.77 -37.42
CA GLY A 427 26.58 -0.31 -38.30
C GLY A 427 25.60 0.62 -37.59
N SER A 428 24.79 1.34 -38.36
CA SER A 428 23.89 2.39 -37.84
C SER A 428 22.86 1.90 -36.84
N ASP A 429 22.51 0.62 -36.86
CA ASP A 429 21.55 -0.02 -35.93
C ASP A 429 22.24 -0.92 -34.88
N GLY A 430 23.57 -0.93 -34.83
CA GLY A 430 24.32 -1.77 -33.90
C GLY A 430 24.34 -3.27 -34.22
N THR A 431 23.75 -3.73 -35.34
CA THR A 431 23.58 -5.17 -35.62
C THR A 431 24.43 -5.72 -36.77
N LYS A 432 25.01 -4.82 -37.59
CA LYS A 432 25.87 -5.11 -38.76
C LYS A 432 27.17 -4.30 -38.66
N GLY A 433 28.16 -4.56 -39.52
CA GLY A 433 29.42 -3.79 -39.56
C GLY A 433 30.57 -4.48 -38.85
N SER A 434 31.57 -3.74 -38.39
CA SER A 434 32.71 -4.31 -37.66
C SER A 434 32.29 -4.80 -36.27
N SER A 435 32.90 -5.90 -35.79
CA SER A 435 32.81 -6.37 -34.40
C SER A 435 33.78 -5.66 -33.46
N SER A 436 34.63 -4.77 -33.97
CA SER A 436 35.61 -4.05 -33.15
C SER A 436 34.99 -2.96 -32.26
N GLU A 437 33.70 -2.68 -32.43
CA GLU A 437 33.03 -1.60 -31.70
C GLU A 437 32.35 -2.14 -30.45
N ILE A 438 32.67 -1.51 -29.32
CA ILE A 438 32.22 -1.94 -28.00
C ILE A 438 30.88 -1.28 -27.64
N ALA A 439 29.92 -2.07 -27.17
CA ALA A 439 28.64 -1.55 -26.71
C ALA A 439 28.81 -0.46 -25.64
N PRO A 440 28.14 0.71 -25.76
CA PRO A 440 28.25 1.80 -24.78
C PRO A 440 27.67 1.40 -23.42
N LYS A 441 28.06 2.08 -22.34
CA LYS A 441 27.49 1.85 -20.98
C LYS A 441 26.09 2.46 -20.78
N LYS A 442 25.72 3.42 -21.63
CA LYS A 442 24.48 4.20 -21.58
C LYS A 442 23.92 4.31 -23.00
N ASN A 443 22.68 4.77 -23.13
CA ASN A 443 22.07 5.01 -24.43
C ASN A 443 22.81 6.12 -25.19
N ASP A 444 23.27 5.81 -26.39
CA ASP A 444 23.51 6.78 -27.45
C ASP A 444 22.52 6.54 -28.62
N ASN A 445 22.61 7.32 -29.69
CA ASN A 445 21.69 7.18 -30.82
C ASN A 445 21.74 5.79 -31.47
N LYS A 446 22.90 5.15 -31.52
CA LYS A 446 23.09 3.83 -32.13
C LYS A 446 22.58 2.72 -31.22
N MET A 447 22.81 2.79 -29.91
CA MET A 447 22.22 1.90 -28.93
C MET A 447 20.69 2.03 -28.90
N ARG A 448 20.14 3.24 -29.06
CA ARG A 448 18.68 3.39 -29.25
C ARG A 448 18.21 2.67 -30.50
N ALA A 449 18.92 2.76 -31.62
CA ALA A 449 18.59 2.01 -32.83
C ALA A 449 18.73 0.49 -32.64
N TYR A 450 19.72 0.03 -31.88
CA TYR A 450 19.88 -1.37 -31.50
C TYR A 450 18.72 -1.88 -30.65
N ILE A 451 18.30 -1.13 -29.63
CA ILE A 451 17.14 -1.46 -28.79
C ILE A 451 15.87 -1.50 -29.64
N LYS A 452 15.70 -0.59 -30.62
CA LYS A 452 14.59 -0.67 -31.59
C LYS A 452 14.62 -1.97 -32.38
N LYS A 453 15.80 -2.44 -32.80
CA LYS A 453 15.92 -3.72 -33.49
C LYS A 453 15.53 -4.91 -32.60
N GLN A 454 15.87 -4.86 -31.31
CA GLN A 454 15.41 -5.87 -30.35
C GLN A 454 13.89 -5.80 -30.12
N ASN A 455 13.30 -4.60 -30.11
CA ASN A 455 11.85 -4.40 -30.05
C ASN A 455 11.14 -5.09 -31.23
N ASP A 456 11.64 -4.90 -32.45
CA ASP A 456 11.12 -5.56 -33.66
C ASP A 456 11.21 -7.10 -33.55
N ILE A 457 12.37 -7.62 -33.13
CA ILE A 457 12.59 -9.08 -32.99
C ILE A 457 11.62 -9.70 -31.99
N LEU A 458 11.43 -9.05 -30.84
CA LEU A 458 10.55 -9.52 -29.78
C LEU A 458 9.07 -9.34 -30.14
N GLY A 459 8.73 -8.53 -31.16
CA GLY A 459 7.36 -8.16 -31.47
C GLY A 459 6.70 -7.44 -30.29
N THR A 460 7.43 -6.52 -29.67
CA THR A 460 6.90 -5.69 -28.57
C THR A 460 5.86 -4.73 -29.13
N PHE A 461 4.71 -4.60 -28.47
CA PHE A 461 3.59 -3.80 -28.95
C PHE A 461 3.25 -2.68 -27.96
N CYS A 462 2.52 -1.67 -28.43
CA CYS A 462 2.07 -0.59 -27.56
C CYS A 462 0.76 -0.94 -26.87
N LEU A 463 0.73 -0.80 -25.55
CA LEU A 463 -0.47 -0.93 -24.73
C LEU A 463 -0.50 0.19 -23.70
N LEU A 464 -1.50 1.07 -23.76
CA LEU A 464 -1.63 2.21 -22.85
C LEU A 464 -0.36 3.10 -22.81
N SER A 465 0.21 3.40 -23.99
CA SER A 465 1.48 4.13 -24.15
C SER A 465 2.71 3.47 -23.51
N GLN A 466 2.60 2.20 -23.11
CA GLN A 466 3.70 1.39 -22.61
C GLN A 466 4.06 0.29 -23.60
N GLY A 467 5.36 0.08 -23.84
CA GLY A 467 5.84 -1.04 -24.64
C GLY A 467 5.72 -2.35 -23.86
N ALA A 468 4.80 -3.21 -24.28
CA ALA A 468 4.54 -4.50 -23.68
C ALA A 468 5.22 -5.62 -24.48
N THR A 469 6.01 -6.45 -23.78
CA THR A 469 6.60 -7.67 -24.32
C THR A 469 6.00 -8.87 -23.59
N LEU A 470 5.43 -9.82 -24.33
CA LEU A 470 4.89 -11.03 -23.70
C LEU A 470 6.04 -11.99 -23.36
N HIS A 471 5.91 -12.74 -22.27
CA HIS A 471 6.97 -13.64 -21.80
C HIS A 471 7.35 -14.67 -22.87
N PHE A 472 6.38 -15.20 -23.62
CA PHE A 472 6.61 -16.15 -24.73
C PHE A 472 7.23 -15.52 -25.99
N SER A 473 7.40 -14.20 -26.02
CA SER A 473 8.16 -13.52 -27.09
C SER A 473 9.61 -13.31 -26.69
N MET A 474 9.97 -13.49 -25.40
CA MET A 474 11.32 -13.18 -24.89
C MET A 474 12.39 -14.12 -25.46
N ASP A 475 12.02 -15.28 -25.99
CA ASP A 475 12.91 -16.26 -26.61
C ASP A 475 13.23 -15.96 -28.09
N LYS A 476 12.47 -15.08 -28.76
CA LYS A 476 12.64 -14.74 -30.19
C LYS A 476 14.00 -14.15 -30.55
N VAL A 477 14.76 -13.67 -29.56
CA VAL A 477 16.15 -13.21 -29.76
C VAL A 477 17.15 -14.36 -29.89
N GLU A 478 16.72 -15.62 -29.74
CA GLU A 478 17.63 -16.76 -29.74
C GLU A 478 18.42 -16.87 -31.06
N ASP A 479 17.77 -16.76 -32.21
CA ASP A 479 18.43 -16.81 -33.51
C ASP A 479 19.41 -15.65 -33.69
N PHE A 480 19.03 -14.45 -33.22
CA PHE A 480 19.91 -13.28 -33.22
C PHE A 480 21.17 -13.53 -32.39
N PHE A 481 21.01 -14.14 -31.21
CA PHE A 481 22.08 -14.46 -30.26
C PHE A 481 23.01 -15.56 -30.80
N LYS A 482 22.43 -16.67 -31.30
CA LYS A 482 23.17 -17.81 -31.87
C LYS A 482 24.00 -17.40 -33.08
N ALA A 483 23.43 -16.62 -33.99
CA ALA A 483 24.12 -16.14 -35.20
C ALA A 483 25.33 -15.23 -34.92
N ARG A 484 25.47 -14.76 -33.68
CA ARG A 484 26.53 -13.85 -33.23
C ARG A 484 27.49 -14.49 -32.24
N GLN A 485 27.39 -15.79 -31.98
CA GLN A 485 28.42 -16.47 -31.19
C GLN A 485 29.51 -17.03 -32.10
N THR A 486 30.75 -16.97 -31.62
CA THR A 486 31.94 -17.43 -32.33
C THR A 486 32.42 -18.80 -31.85
N SER A 487 31.90 -19.28 -30.72
CA SER A 487 32.20 -20.60 -30.16
C SER A 487 31.11 -21.03 -29.18
N GLY A 488 31.20 -22.25 -28.65
CA GLY A 488 30.29 -22.75 -27.61
C GLY A 488 29.03 -23.43 -28.14
N SER A 489 28.01 -23.52 -27.28
CA SER A 489 26.72 -24.13 -27.60
C SER A 489 25.61 -23.16 -27.19
N PRO A 490 25.49 -22.03 -27.91
CA PRO A 490 24.65 -20.94 -27.49
C PRO A 490 23.18 -21.31 -27.53
N ARG A 491 22.49 -20.98 -26.44
CA ARG A 491 21.07 -21.24 -26.27
C ARG A 491 20.47 -20.30 -25.24
N LEU A 492 19.17 -20.10 -25.36
CA LEU A 492 18.40 -19.54 -24.27
C LEU A 492 17.98 -20.66 -23.31
N GLN A 493 17.95 -20.34 -22.03
CA GLN A 493 17.32 -21.20 -21.03
C GLN A 493 16.32 -20.35 -20.27
N GLU A 494 15.08 -20.82 -20.22
CA GLU A 494 14.01 -20.14 -19.50
C GLU A 494 13.37 -21.03 -18.44
N LYS A 495 12.74 -20.36 -17.48
CA LYS A 495 11.93 -20.97 -16.46
C LYS A 495 10.66 -20.16 -16.28
N SER A 496 9.54 -20.82 -16.53
CA SER A 496 8.18 -20.32 -16.29
C SER A 496 7.40 -21.34 -15.45
N HIS A 497 6.23 -20.92 -15.02
CA HIS A 497 5.23 -21.70 -14.29
C HIS A 497 3.88 -21.52 -15.00
N TRP A 498 2.91 -22.43 -14.80
CA TRP A 498 1.64 -22.37 -15.53
C TRP A 498 0.80 -21.10 -15.24
N LEU A 499 1.09 -20.39 -14.14
CA LEU A 499 0.52 -19.08 -13.78
C LEU A 499 1.43 -17.88 -14.10
N THR A 500 2.50 -18.07 -14.87
CA THR A 500 3.39 -16.97 -15.33
C THR A 500 2.60 -15.90 -16.08
N TRP A 501 1.58 -16.29 -16.84
CA TRP A 501 0.67 -15.35 -17.54
C TRP A 501 -0.14 -14.47 -16.58
N ALA A 502 -0.32 -14.86 -15.32
CA ALA A 502 -0.96 -14.04 -14.29
C ALA A 502 0.07 -13.26 -13.45
N GLY A 503 1.36 -13.34 -13.82
CA GLY A 503 2.46 -12.72 -13.09
C GLY A 503 2.67 -13.30 -11.69
N ILE A 504 2.19 -14.50 -11.39
CA ILE A 504 2.26 -15.10 -10.05
C ILE A 504 3.66 -15.65 -9.80
N TYR A 505 4.28 -15.19 -8.72
CA TYR A 505 5.61 -15.63 -8.30
C TYR A 505 5.65 -17.11 -7.95
N SER A 506 6.80 -17.73 -8.15
CA SER A 506 6.99 -19.16 -7.91
C SER A 506 8.37 -19.43 -7.32
N ASP A 507 8.41 -20.18 -6.21
CA ASP A 507 9.63 -20.67 -5.57
C ASP A 507 10.55 -21.43 -6.54
N SER A 508 9.96 -22.12 -7.52
CA SER A 508 10.70 -22.86 -8.55
C SER A 508 11.47 -21.91 -9.47
N VAL A 509 10.83 -20.81 -9.87
CA VAL A 509 11.45 -19.75 -10.68
C VAL A 509 12.48 -18.99 -9.84
N GLU A 510 12.15 -18.64 -8.60
CA GLU A 510 13.08 -18.03 -7.64
C GLU A 510 14.38 -18.84 -7.53
N LYS A 511 14.25 -20.14 -7.20
CA LYS A 511 15.40 -21.02 -6.99
C LYS A 511 16.24 -21.16 -8.26
N TRP A 512 15.58 -21.25 -9.42
CA TRP A 512 16.25 -21.31 -10.71
C TRP A 512 17.03 -20.01 -10.99
N THR A 513 16.39 -18.84 -10.83
CA THR A 513 17.01 -17.51 -10.98
C THR A 513 18.23 -17.37 -10.08
N LYS A 514 18.10 -17.73 -8.80
CA LYS A 514 19.22 -17.72 -7.84
C LYS A 514 20.40 -18.53 -8.35
N ASN A 515 20.13 -19.76 -8.79
CA ASN A 515 21.17 -20.67 -9.25
C ASN A 515 21.85 -20.15 -10.52
N LYS A 516 21.10 -19.51 -11.43
CA LYS A 516 21.67 -18.91 -12.65
C LYS A 516 22.58 -17.73 -12.36
N VAL A 517 22.18 -16.82 -11.47
CA VAL A 517 23.07 -15.72 -11.05
C VAL A 517 24.32 -16.27 -10.35
N LYS A 518 24.19 -17.29 -9.49
CA LYS A 518 25.33 -17.96 -8.85
C LYS A 518 26.27 -18.64 -9.84
N GLN A 519 25.76 -19.13 -10.96
CA GLN A 519 26.53 -19.70 -12.06
C GLN A 519 27.19 -18.61 -12.94
N GLY A 520 26.94 -17.33 -12.66
CA GLY A 520 27.55 -16.21 -13.37
C GLY A 520 26.75 -15.71 -14.57
N TRP A 521 25.48 -16.08 -14.69
CA TRP A 521 24.60 -15.66 -15.78
C TRP A 521 23.68 -14.51 -15.35
N PRO A 522 23.66 -13.37 -16.07
CA PRO A 522 22.62 -12.35 -15.88
C PRO A 522 21.26 -12.94 -16.23
N VAL A 523 20.26 -12.70 -15.40
CA VAL A 523 18.91 -13.28 -15.57
C VAL A 523 17.91 -12.16 -15.82
N ILE A 524 17.23 -12.17 -16.96
CA ILE A 524 16.06 -11.32 -17.15
C ILE A 524 14.91 -11.98 -16.37
N VAL A 525 14.30 -11.26 -15.44
CA VAL A 525 13.25 -11.80 -14.57
C VAL A 525 11.93 -11.11 -14.85
N GLY A 526 10.82 -11.86 -14.82
CA GLY A 526 9.49 -11.27 -14.74
C GLY A 526 9.20 -10.84 -13.31
N TRP A 527 9.01 -9.53 -13.11
CA TRP A 527 8.81 -8.89 -11.81
C TRP A 527 7.60 -7.93 -11.83
N ARG A 528 6.95 -7.71 -10.69
CA ARG A 528 5.82 -6.77 -10.57
C ARG A 528 6.29 -5.44 -10.01
N ALA A 529 6.11 -4.36 -10.77
CA ALA A 529 6.41 -2.99 -10.33
C ALA A 529 5.23 -2.40 -9.55
N GLY A 530 5.11 -2.79 -8.28
CA GLY A 530 4.05 -2.34 -7.39
C GLY A 530 2.79 -3.19 -7.49
N SER A 531 1.94 -2.94 -8.50
CA SER A 531 0.63 -3.60 -8.62
C SER A 531 0.64 -4.87 -9.49
N TYR A 532 -0.40 -5.70 -9.37
CA TYR A 532 -0.51 -7.02 -10.02
C TYR A 532 -0.50 -6.97 -11.56
N LEU A 533 -0.86 -5.82 -12.16
CA LEU A 533 -0.90 -5.61 -13.61
C LEU A 533 0.35 -4.92 -14.17
N LYS A 534 1.26 -4.43 -13.31
CA LYS A 534 2.47 -3.73 -13.76
C LYS A 534 3.61 -4.73 -13.93
N TRP A 535 3.59 -5.44 -15.04
CA TRP A 535 4.64 -6.40 -15.38
C TRP A 535 5.87 -5.67 -15.90
N HIS A 536 7.04 -6.09 -15.42
CA HIS A 536 8.32 -5.51 -15.79
C HIS A 536 9.38 -6.60 -15.94
N TYR A 537 10.34 -6.38 -16.84
CA TYR A 537 11.47 -7.29 -17.07
C TYR A 537 12.82 -6.64 -16.71
N PRO A 538 13.18 -6.53 -15.42
CA PRO A 538 14.52 -6.11 -15.03
C PRO A 538 15.54 -7.26 -15.19
N VAL A 539 16.83 -6.93 -15.04
CA VAL A 539 17.91 -7.93 -15.09
C VAL A 539 18.54 -8.10 -13.71
N ALA A 540 18.52 -9.34 -13.21
CA ALA A 540 19.19 -9.74 -11.99
C ALA A 540 20.65 -10.10 -12.27
N THR A 541 21.57 -9.43 -11.57
CA THR A 541 23.03 -9.62 -11.73
C THR A 541 23.72 -10.06 -10.45
N ARG A 542 23.09 -9.88 -9.29
CA ARG A 542 23.61 -10.30 -7.99
C ARG A 542 22.53 -10.93 -7.16
N VAL A 543 22.91 -11.85 -6.28
CA VAL A 543 22.03 -12.40 -5.26
C VAL A 543 22.70 -12.41 -3.90
N ARG A 544 21.91 -12.25 -2.85
CA ARG A 544 22.37 -12.43 -1.47
C ARG A 544 21.39 -13.26 -0.67
N THR A 545 21.92 -14.10 0.22
CA THR A 545 21.13 -14.97 1.08
C THR A 545 21.58 -14.83 2.53
N ARG A 546 20.62 -14.77 3.46
CA ARG A 546 20.87 -14.93 4.90
C ARG A 546 19.83 -15.86 5.50
N THR A 547 20.17 -16.50 6.61
CA THR A 547 19.29 -17.48 7.25
C THR A 547 19.05 -17.11 8.71
N LYS A 548 17.88 -17.45 9.24
CA LYS A 548 17.54 -17.27 10.65
C LYS A 548 16.93 -18.56 11.16
N THR A 549 17.51 -19.09 12.23
CA THR A 549 17.09 -20.35 12.82
C THR A 549 16.32 -20.08 14.10
N TYR A 550 15.06 -20.49 14.21
CA TYR A 550 14.21 -20.24 15.38
C TYR A 550 13.56 -21.53 15.86
N LYS A 551 13.21 -21.60 17.15
CA LYS A 551 12.46 -22.73 17.70
C LYS A 551 10.96 -22.46 17.52
N SER A 552 10.29 -23.35 16.80
CA SER A 552 8.83 -23.36 16.68
C SER A 552 8.31 -24.52 17.52
N CYS A 553 7.50 -24.21 18.53
CA CYS A 553 6.95 -25.21 19.44
C CYS A 553 5.46 -25.41 19.17
N PHE A 554 5.02 -26.67 19.14
CA PHE A 554 3.61 -27.05 19.10
C PHE A 554 3.31 -27.98 20.28
N TRP A 555 2.44 -27.52 21.19
CA TRP A 555 2.00 -28.12 22.46
C TRP A 555 3.10 -28.46 23.48
N TRP A 556 4.10 -29.27 23.12
CA TRP A 556 5.30 -29.57 23.91
C TRP A 556 6.50 -29.96 23.03
N SER A 557 6.31 -30.13 21.72
CA SER A 557 7.36 -30.48 20.76
C SER A 557 7.90 -29.22 20.12
N CYS A 558 9.14 -28.86 20.46
CA CYS A 558 9.87 -27.78 19.82
C CYS A 558 10.73 -28.32 18.67
N ARG A 559 10.52 -27.80 17.47
CA ARG A 559 11.38 -28.06 16.30
C ARG A 559 12.14 -26.79 15.94
N THR A 560 13.41 -26.96 15.63
CA THR A 560 14.22 -25.89 15.06
C THR A 560 13.83 -25.71 13.59
N LYS A 561 13.27 -24.54 13.25
CA LYS A 561 12.97 -24.12 11.88
C LYS A 561 14.03 -23.13 11.41
N THR A 562 14.26 -23.08 10.10
CA THR A 562 15.17 -22.12 9.47
C THR A 562 14.43 -21.36 8.38
N THR A 563 14.29 -20.04 8.54
CA THR A 563 13.88 -19.15 7.45
C THR A 563 15.10 -18.75 6.65
N THR A 564 14.98 -18.73 5.33
CA THR A 564 15.98 -18.17 4.43
C THR A 564 15.44 -16.92 3.76
N GLN A 565 16.14 -15.80 3.87
CA GLN A 565 15.84 -14.60 3.09
C GLN A 565 16.76 -14.56 1.87
N ASN A 566 16.18 -14.44 0.68
CA ASN A 566 16.89 -14.28 -0.58
C ASN A 566 16.57 -12.91 -1.18
N MET A 567 17.60 -12.21 -1.68
CA MET A 567 17.44 -10.96 -2.41
C MET A 567 18.24 -10.99 -3.72
N MET A 568 17.78 -10.24 -4.72
CA MET A 568 18.51 -9.99 -5.96
C MET A 568 18.77 -8.51 -6.18
N TYR A 569 19.89 -8.17 -6.80
CA TYR A 569 20.15 -6.83 -7.30
C TYR A 569 19.62 -6.73 -8.73
N LEU A 570 18.68 -5.80 -8.94
CA LEU A 570 18.01 -5.61 -10.23
C LEU A 570 18.52 -4.34 -10.93
N HIS A 571 18.81 -4.49 -12.22
CA HIS A 571 18.95 -3.40 -13.18
C HIS A 571 17.60 -3.19 -13.87
N MET A 572 16.97 -2.04 -13.63
CA MET A 572 15.57 -1.80 -14.00
C MET A 572 15.38 -1.43 -15.46
N GLY A 573 16.44 -1.11 -16.20
CA GLY A 573 16.33 -0.59 -17.56
C GLY A 573 15.82 0.86 -17.62
N TRP A 574 16.08 1.63 -16.56
CA TRP A 574 15.69 3.05 -16.44
C TRP A 574 16.91 3.98 -16.29
N GLY A 575 17.99 3.68 -17.01
CA GLY A 575 19.21 4.50 -16.98
C GLY A 575 19.90 4.52 -15.61
N GLY A 576 19.72 3.45 -14.81
CA GLY A 576 20.24 3.34 -13.45
C GLY A 576 19.25 3.78 -12.36
N SER A 577 18.16 4.45 -12.72
CA SER A 577 17.12 4.82 -11.77
C SER A 577 16.45 3.58 -11.18
N SER A 578 16.26 3.59 -9.86
CA SER A 578 15.62 2.51 -9.08
C SER A 578 16.32 1.13 -9.12
N ASN A 579 17.55 1.06 -9.65
CA ASN A 579 18.39 -0.13 -9.49
C ASN A 579 18.62 -0.41 -8.01
N GLY A 580 18.62 -1.67 -7.60
CA GLY A 580 18.82 -2.00 -6.19
C GLY A 580 18.47 -3.41 -5.80
N TRP A 581 18.69 -3.70 -4.51
CA TRP A 581 18.30 -4.95 -3.89
C TRP A 581 16.78 -5.03 -3.72
N LYS A 582 16.18 -6.11 -4.22
CA LYS A 582 14.77 -6.49 -4.05
C LYS A 582 14.68 -7.91 -3.51
N ASN A 583 13.53 -8.29 -2.96
CA ASN A 583 13.26 -9.69 -2.65
C ASN A 583 13.43 -10.53 -3.92
N LEU A 584 13.97 -11.74 -3.76
CA LEU A 584 14.17 -12.66 -4.87
C LEU A 584 12.83 -13.31 -5.23
N GLU A 585 11.98 -12.55 -5.90
CA GLU A 585 10.66 -13.00 -6.35
C GLU A 585 10.61 -12.86 -7.88
N ALA A 586 10.19 -13.92 -8.56
CA ALA A 586 10.09 -13.92 -10.01
C ALA A 586 8.97 -14.86 -10.46
N TYR A 587 8.20 -14.43 -11.46
CA TYR A 587 7.19 -15.27 -12.13
C TYR A 587 7.70 -15.83 -13.46
N TYR A 588 8.81 -15.29 -13.98
CA TYR A 588 9.49 -15.70 -15.20
C TYR A 588 10.99 -15.48 -15.04
N GLY A 589 11.81 -16.27 -15.72
CA GLY A 589 13.25 -16.05 -15.80
C GLY A 589 13.80 -16.57 -17.12
N ILE A 590 14.69 -15.82 -17.76
CA ILE A 590 15.41 -16.23 -18.98
C ILE A 590 16.87 -15.78 -18.95
N VAL A 591 17.74 -16.65 -19.44
CA VAL A 591 19.18 -16.39 -19.58
C VAL A 591 19.66 -16.74 -20.99
N ALA A 592 20.64 -15.98 -21.49
CA ALA A 592 21.43 -16.37 -22.65
C ALA A 592 22.71 -17.05 -22.19
N VAL A 593 22.90 -18.32 -22.56
CA VAL A 593 24.09 -19.13 -22.25
C VAL A 593 24.86 -19.30 -23.56
N TYR A 594 26.15 -18.94 -23.58
CA TYR A 594 27.04 -19.15 -24.75
C TYR A 594 27.92 -20.38 -24.57
#